data_AF-A0A382TV46-F1
#
_entry.id   AF-A0A382TV46-F1
#
_cell.length_a   1.000
_cell.length_b   1.000
_cell.length_c   1.000
_cell.angle_alpha   90.00
_cell.angle_beta   90.00
_cell.angle_gamma   90.00
#
_symmetry.space_group_name_H-M   'P 1'
#
loop_
_entity.id
_entity.type
_entity.pdbx_description
1 polymer ?
#
loop_
_entity_poly.entity_id
_entity_poly.type
_entity_poly.pdbx_seq_one_letter_code
_entity_poly.pdbx_strand_id
1 'polypeptide(L)'
;LNLSLDVNGKIMQVGNTNKMIFNVNFIVSYLSKYMSLQAGDIITTGTPPGVGMGMKPQVFLKAGDTLTLSIEHLGKQKSKVVFE
;
A
#
# COMPACT_ATOMS: atom_id res chain seq x y z
N LEU A 1 -6.83 7.88 -8.07
CA LEU A 1 -6.57 6.45 -8.39
C LEU A 1 -7.22 5.59 -7.33
N ASN A 2 -8.01 4.61 -7.74
CA ASN A 2 -8.53 3.56 -6.85
C ASN A 2 -7.45 2.50 -6.61
N LEU A 3 -7.38 1.99 -5.37
CA LEU A 3 -6.46 0.95 -4.94
C LEU A 3 -7.24 -0.16 -4.24
N SER A 4 -6.81 -1.41 -4.44
CA SER A 4 -7.32 -2.55 -3.69
C SER A 4 -6.23 -3.56 -3.38
N LEU A 5 -6.43 -4.30 -2.29
CA LEU A 5 -5.60 -5.45 -1.92
C LEU A 5 -6.49 -6.58 -1.41
N ASP A 6 -6.28 -7.78 -1.93
CA ASP A 6 -6.87 -9.01 -1.43
C ASP A 6 -5.79 -10.02 -0.99
N VAL A 7 -6.14 -10.83 0.01
CA VAL A 7 -5.36 -11.97 0.49
C VAL A 7 -6.20 -13.22 0.25
N ASN A 8 -5.70 -14.13 -0.60
CA ASN A 8 -6.42 -15.33 -1.02
C ASN A 8 -7.82 -15.04 -1.60
N GLY A 9 -7.98 -13.96 -2.36
CA GLY A 9 -9.28 -13.54 -2.92
C GLY A 9 -10.19 -12.79 -1.96
N LYS A 10 -9.82 -12.67 -0.67
CA LYS A 10 -10.57 -11.87 0.31
C LYS A 10 -10.04 -10.44 0.32
N ILE A 11 -10.88 -9.48 -0.05
CA ILE A 11 -10.53 -8.06 0.00
C ILE A 11 -10.20 -7.64 1.43
N MET A 12 -8.99 -7.12 1.62
CA MET A 12 -8.48 -6.63 2.90
C MET A 12 -8.44 -5.11 2.93
N GLN A 13 -8.10 -4.47 1.81
CA GLN A 13 -8.02 -3.01 1.71
C GLN A 13 -8.70 -2.51 0.44
N VAL A 14 -9.38 -1.37 0.55
CA VAL A 14 -9.90 -0.58 -0.57
C VAL A 14 -9.65 0.88 -0.25
N GLY A 15 -9.15 1.64 -1.22
CA GLY A 15 -8.80 3.03 -1.03
C GLY A 15 -8.86 3.85 -2.30
N ASN A 16 -8.80 5.16 -2.14
CA ASN A 16 -8.65 6.11 -3.23
C ASN A 16 -7.66 7.19 -2.81
N THR A 17 -6.75 7.58 -3.70
CA THR A 17 -5.73 8.62 -3.45
C THR A 17 -6.34 9.97 -3.05
N ASN A 18 -7.59 10.25 -3.40
CA ASN A 18 -8.28 11.48 -3.00
C ASN A 18 -8.60 11.53 -1.49
N LYS A 19 -8.41 10.43 -0.77
CA LYS A 19 -8.57 10.34 0.69
C LYS A 19 -7.24 10.43 1.45
N MET A 20 -6.13 10.65 0.76
CA MET A 20 -4.84 10.88 1.42
C MET A 20 -4.90 12.16 2.27
N ILE A 21 -4.45 12.08 3.53
CA ILE A 21 -4.33 13.24 4.41
C ILE A 21 -3.34 14.26 3.84
N PHE A 22 -2.23 13.76 3.30
CA PHE A 22 -1.22 14.54 2.59
C PHE A 22 -1.10 14.02 1.16
N ASN A 23 -1.36 14.87 0.16
CA ASN A 23 -1.24 14.47 -1.24
C ASN A 23 0.23 14.35 -1.69
N VAL A 24 0.44 13.81 -2.90
CA VAL A 24 1.79 13.56 -3.45
C VAL A 24 2.65 14.84 -3.48
N ASN A 25 2.09 15.97 -3.94
CA ASN A 25 2.81 17.23 -4.02
C ASN A 25 3.28 17.73 -2.63
N PHE A 26 2.42 17.59 -1.61
CA PHE A 26 2.77 17.92 -0.23
C PHE A 26 3.90 17.02 0.27
N ILE A 27 3.80 15.70 0.07
CA ILE A 27 4.81 14.75 0.53
C ILE A 27 6.19 15.08 -0.07
N VAL A 28 6.26 15.29 -1.39
CA VAL A 28 7.51 15.66 -2.08
C VAL A 28 8.08 16.97 -1.53
N SER A 29 7.24 18.01 -1.39
CA SER A 29 7.66 19.32 -0.86
C SER A 29 8.09 19.26 0.62
N TYR A 30 7.44 18.43 1.43
CA TYR A 30 7.75 18.30 2.84
C TYR A 30 9.09 17.61 3.04
N LEU A 31 9.32 16.49 2.35
CA LEU A 31 10.57 15.73 2.46
C LEU A 31 11.77 16.54 1.94
N SER A 32 11.60 17.29 0.83
CA SER A 32 12.68 18.09 0.25
C SER A 32 13.20 19.24 1.12
N LYS A 33 12.48 19.61 2.19
CA LYS A 33 12.95 20.58 3.19
C LYS A 33 14.00 20.01 4.14
N TYR A 34 14.00 18.68 4.33
CA TYR A 34 14.82 18.01 5.34
C TYR A 34 15.89 17.10 4.73
N MET A 35 15.73 16.72 3.46
CA MET A 35 16.73 15.94 2.73
C MET A 35 16.69 16.23 1.24
N SER A 36 17.83 16.05 0.57
CA SER A 36 17.92 16.13 -0.88
C SER A 36 17.36 14.87 -1.52
N LEU A 37 16.25 14.99 -2.24
CA LEU A 37 15.71 13.90 -3.06
C LEU A 37 16.57 13.69 -4.31
N GLN A 38 16.92 12.44 -4.59
CA GLN A 38 17.73 12.05 -5.75
C GLN A 38 16.85 11.47 -6.85
N ALA A 39 17.34 11.55 -8.09
CA ALA A 39 16.70 10.87 -9.22
C ALA A 39 16.72 9.36 -8.98
N GLY A 40 15.54 8.74 -9.01
CA GLY A 40 15.36 7.30 -8.73
C GLY A 40 14.87 6.99 -7.32
N ASP A 41 14.73 7.98 -6.44
CA ASP A 41 14.15 7.77 -5.10
C ASP A 41 12.70 7.28 -5.18
N ILE A 42 12.35 6.33 -4.30
CA ILE A 42 11.00 5.75 -4.18
C ILE A 42 10.39 6.19 -2.86
N ILE A 43 9.21 6.83 -2.93
CA ILE A 43 8.44 7.25 -1.76
C ILE A 43 7.17 6.41 -1.66
N THR A 44 7.02 5.65 -0.58
CA THR A 44 5.77 4.96 -0.26
C THR A 44 4.82 5.92 0.44
N THR A 45 3.72 6.29 -0.23
CA THR A 45 2.85 7.43 0.17
C THR A 45 1.77 7.09 1.19
N GLY A 46 1.89 5.93 1.85
CA GLY A 46 0.94 5.44 2.85
C GLY A 46 0.02 4.33 2.34
N THR A 47 -0.96 3.95 3.16
CA THR A 47 -1.86 2.83 2.89
C THR A 47 -3.29 3.15 3.35
N PRO A 48 -4.34 2.70 2.65
CA PRO A 48 -5.72 2.87 3.11
C PRO A 48 -6.05 1.97 4.32
N PRO A 49 -7.22 2.16 4.97
CA PRO A 49 -7.67 1.27 6.04
C PRO A 49 -7.74 -0.20 5.63
N GLY A 50 -7.68 -1.10 6.61
CA GLY A 50 -7.78 -2.56 6.38
C GLY A 50 -6.46 -3.33 6.55
N VAL A 51 -5.42 -2.69 7.09
CA VAL A 51 -4.22 -3.40 7.55
C VAL A 51 -4.60 -4.39 8.66
N GLY A 52 -4.09 -5.61 8.58
CA GLY A 52 -4.51 -6.70 9.47
C GLY A 52 -4.23 -6.46 10.95
N MET A 53 -3.24 -5.63 11.29
CA MET A 53 -2.97 -5.16 12.66
C MET A 53 -4.13 -4.35 13.26
N GLY A 54 -4.91 -3.65 12.43
CA GLY A 54 -6.06 -2.86 12.85
C GLY A 54 -7.37 -3.65 12.95
N MET A 55 -7.37 -4.94 12.58
CA MET A 55 -8.56 -5.80 12.63
C MET A 55 -8.77 -6.40 14.03
N LYS A 56 -10.01 -6.82 14.32
CA LYS A 56 -10.38 -7.56 15.53
C LYS A 56 -11.15 -8.83 15.14
N PRO A 57 -10.57 -10.04 15.29
CA PRO A 57 -9.19 -10.31 15.70
C PRO A 57 -8.15 -9.79 14.70
N GLN A 58 -6.92 -9.60 15.14
CA GLN A 58 -5.82 -9.22 14.26
C GLN A 58 -5.52 -10.34 13.26
N VAL A 59 -5.15 -9.95 12.05
CA VAL A 59 -4.81 -10.88 10.96
C VAL A 59 -3.41 -10.55 10.46
N PHE A 60 -2.55 -11.56 10.39
CA PHE A 60 -1.22 -11.46 9.81
C PHE A 60 -1.06 -12.49 8.69
N LEU A 61 -0.15 -12.21 7.76
CA LEU A 61 0.17 -13.10 6.66
C LEU A 61 0.75 -14.42 7.18
N LYS A 62 0.46 -15.51 6.47
CA LYS A 62 0.95 -16.86 6.75
C LYS A 62 1.62 -17.44 5.52
N ALA A 63 2.46 -18.46 5.73
CA ALA A 63 3.01 -19.26 4.64
C ALA A 63 1.90 -19.71 3.68
N GLY A 64 2.14 -19.56 2.38
CA GLY A 64 1.20 -19.97 1.34
C GLY A 64 0.13 -18.94 1.00
N ASP A 65 -0.03 -17.87 1.81
CA ASP A 65 -0.93 -16.77 1.46
C ASP A 65 -0.52 -16.13 0.13
N THR A 66 -1.52 -15.76 -0.66
CA THR A 66 -1.33 -15.04 -1.91
C THR A 66 -1.90 -13.64 -1.78
N LEU A 67 -1.04 -12.63 -1.87
CA LEU A 67 -1.45 -11.24 -1.95
C LEU A 67 -1.65 -10.83 -3.39
N THR A 68 -2.71 -10.08 -3.63
CA THR A 68 -2.97 -9.42 -4.89
C THR A 68 -3.23 -7.94 -4.61
N LEU A 69 -2.40 -7.06 -5.19
CA LEU A 69 -2.54 -5.61 -5.11
C LEU A 69 -2.89 -5.07 -6.48
N SER A 70 -3.83 -4.14 -6.56
CA SER A 70 -4.17 -3.45 -7.81
C SER A 70 -4.28 -1.95 -7.59
N ILE A 71 -3.77 -1.19 -8.55
CA ILE A 71 -3.99 0.26 -8.61
C ILE A 71 -4.51 0.59 -10.00
N GLU A 72 -5.60 1.35 -10.03
CA GLU A 72 -6.19 1.87 -11.26
C GLU A 72 -5.11 2.54 -12.13
N HIS A 73 -5.06 2.16 -13.41
CA HIS A 73 -4.06 2.60 -14.40
C HIS A 73 -2.59 2.21 -14.17
N LEU A 74 -2.21 1.63 -13.02
CA LEU A 74 -0.83 1.20 -12.74
C LEU A 74 -0.64 -0.31 -12.75
N GLY A 75 -1.73 -1.07 -12.84
CA GLY A 75 -1.71 -2.52 -13.01
C GLY A 75 -1.93 -3.30 -11.71
N LYS A 76 -1.53 -4.57 -11.73
CA LYS A 76 -1.77 -5.55 -10.67
C LYS A 76 -0.51 -6.35 -10.37
N GLN A 77 -0.22 -6.52 -9.10
CA GLN A 77 0.87 -7.35 -8.59
C GLN A 77 0.29 -8.53 -7.83
N LYS A 78 0.89 -9.71 -8.01
CA LYS A 78 0.55 -10.93 -7.27
C LYS A 78 1.80 -11.53 -6.65
N SER A 79 1.79 -11.75 -5.34
CA SER A 79 2.94 -12.25 -4.57
C SER A 79 2.52 -13.39 -3.65
N LYS A 80 3.33 -14.44 -3.56
CA LYS A 80 3.10 -15.57 -2.65
C LYS A 80 4.00 -15.44 -1.44
N VAL A 81 3.44 -15.57 -0.24
CA VAL A 81 4.18 -15.60 1.02
C VAL A 81 4.82 -16.96 1.18
N VAL A 82 6.12 -16.97 1.45
CA VAL A 82 6.91 -18.18 1.73
C VAL A 82 7.51 -18.07 3.12
N PHE A 83 7.76 -19.19 3.78
CA PHE A 83 8.60 -19.22 4.98
C PHE A 83 10.06 -19.17 4.56
N GLU A 84 10.88 -18.55 5.41
CA GLU A 84 12.33 -18.70 5.37
C GLU A 84 12.76 -19.97 6.12
#